data_AF-A0A6U6GIS8-F1
#
_entry.id   AF-A0A6U6GIS8-F1
#
_cell.length_a   1.000
_cell.length_b   1.000
_cell.length_c   1.000
_cell.angle_alpha   90.00
_cell.angle_beta   90.00
_cell.angle_gamma   90.00
#
_symmetry.space_group_name_H-M   'P 1'
#
loop_
_entity.id
_entity.type
_entity.pdbx_description
1 polymer ?
#
loop_
_entity_poly.entity_id
_entity_poly.type
_entity_poly.pdbx_seq_one_letter_code
_entity_poly.pdbx_strand_id
1 'polypeptide(L)'
;MNRWSKKYEALSEDDRALMSKEQFLWAMEAVNSRAFKGNYGGGTLNQLQSLTFPILAAIAGLIFLFASDDETADMIVQFCGLLVVAPVALSLAEESKGPEAAQSDAVLLPYIDSANHLEKAESNIEFNPVTGDFTLEIGRNCQVKEEDGRSQLYISYGQKSDRELLLNYGFLPGANGVNAENTDDDKDAPRDAQRKRLAGIFVRENPNY
;
A
#
# COMPACT_ATOMS: atom_id res chain seq x y z
N MET A 1 -11.45 25.07 -0.52
CA MET A 1 -12.51 24.20 0.05
C MET A 1 -12.00 22.76 0.01
N ASN A 2 -11.85 22.11 1.18
CA ASN A 2 -11.23 20.78 1.31
C ASN A 2 -12.03 19.73 0.51
N ARG A 3 -11.36 18.91 -0.32
CA ARG A 3 -11.96 17.82 -1.12
C ARG A 3 -12.81 16.89 -0.23
N TRP A 4 -12.36 16.63 0.98
CA TRP A 4 -13.03 15.75 1.93
C TRP A 4 -14.34 16.34 2.45
N SER A 5 -14.44 17.65 2.64
CA SER A 5 -15.69 18.30 3.04
C SER A 5 -16.79 18.09 2.00
N LYS A 6 -16.45 18.18 0.71
CA LYS A 6 -17.40 17.90 -0.38
C LYS A 6 -17.85 16.44 -0.38
N LYS A 7 -16.94 15.50 -0.08
CA LYS A 7 -17.30 14.08 0.04
C LYS A 7 -18.22 13.81 1.22
N TYR A 8 -17.98 14.43 2.37
CA TYR A 8 -18.87 14.33 3.54
C TYR A 8 -20.27 14.89 3.23
N GLU A 9 -20.34 16.03 2.55
CA GLU A 9 -21.61 16.65 2.13
C GLU A 9 -22.38 15.79 1.13
N ALA A 10 -21.70 14.90 0.39
CA ALA A 10 -22.31 13.95 -0.53
C ALA A 10 -22.75 12.62 0.12
N LEU A 11 -22.46 12.40 1.42
CA LEU A 11 -22.93 11.22 2.15
C LEU A 11 -24.44 11.28 2.40
N SER A 12 -25.04 10.10 2.60
CA SER A 12 -26.45 9.99 2.99
C SER A 12 -26.70 10.63 4.36
N GLU A 13 -27.96 10.95 4.67
CA GLU A 13 -28.30 11.46 6.00
C GLU A 13 -28.00 10.46 7.11
N ASP A 14 -28.23 9.17 6.85
CA ASP A 14 -27.93 8.08 7.78
C ASP A 14 -26.42 7.99 8.07
N ASP A 15 -25.57 8.05 7.03
CA ASP A 15 -24.12 8.02 7.21
C ASP A 15 -23.59 9.25 7.97
N ARG A 16 -24.17 10.43 7.71
CA ARG A 16 -23.81 11.66 8.45
C ARG A 16 -24.29 11.63 9.89
N ALA A 17 -25.35 10.88 10.21
CA ALA A 17 -25.81 10.69 11.58
C ALA A 17 -24.85 9.79 12.39
N LEU A 18 -24.12 8.89 11.73
CA LEU A 18 -23.15 7.98 12.38
C LEU A 18 -21.84 8.67 12.79
N MET A 19 -21.46 9.77 12.14
CA MET A 19 -20.19 10.45 12.41
C MET A 19 -20.25 11.96 12.18
N SER A 20 -19.54 12.69 13.03
CA SER A 20 -19.36 14.13 12.83
C SER A 20 -18.45 14.42 11.62
N LYS A 21 -18.61 15.62 11.05
CA LYS A 21 -17.73 16.10 9.97
C LYS A 21 -16.26 16.07 10.38
N GLU A 22 -15.96 16.42 11.63
CA GLU A 22 -14.60 16.42 12.17
C GLU A 22 -14.02 15.00 12.25
N GLN A 23 -14.81 14.02 12.71
CA GLN A 23 -14.40 12.61 12.75
C GLN A 23 -14.13 12.07 11.34
N PHE A 24 -14.99 12.40 10.37
CA PHE A 24 -14.78 12.01 8.97
C PHE A 24 -13.49 12.61 8.41
N LEU A 25 -13.28 13.92 8.59
CA LEU A 25 -12.07 14.59 8.10
C LEU A 25 -10.80 13.99 8.73
N TRP A 26 -10.82 13.78 10.05
CA TRP A 26 -9.72 13.14 10.76
C TRP A 26 -9.45 11.73 10.25
N ALA A 27 -10.47 10.91 10.05
CA ALA A 27 -10.33 9.56 9.54
C ALA A 27 -9.74 9.55 8.11
N MET A 28 -10.20 10.45 7.24
CA MET A 28 -9.67 10.56 5.88
C MET A 28 -8.22 11.05 5.87
N GLU A 29 -7.83 11.97 6.76
CA GLU A 29 -6.45 12.41 6.93
C GLU A 29 -5.56 11.27 7.48
N ALA A 30 -6.06 10.49 8.43
CA ALA A 30 -5.37 9.31 8.95
C ALA A 30 -5.15 8.26 7.84
N VAL A 31 -6.17 7.93 7.07
CA VAL A 31 -6.04 6.99 5.93
C VAL A 31 -5.07 7.52 4.89
N ASN A 32 -5.17 8.80 4.52
CA ASN A 32 -4.29 9.38 3.49
C ASN A 32 -2.81 9.44 3.90
N SER A 33 -2.53 9.49 5.21
CA SER A 33 -1.16 9.56 5.75
C SER A 33 -0.56 8.20 6.13
N ARG A 34 -1.39 7.17 6.34
CA ARG A 34 -0.97 5.87 6.90
C ARG A 34 -1.29 4.65 6.03
N ALA A 35 -2.22 4.77 5.08
CA ALA A 35 -2.60 3.62 4.27
C ALA A 35 -1.53 3.30 3.23
N PHE A 36 -1.22 2.01 3.12
CA PHE A 36 -0.35 1.47 2.09
C PHE A 36 -1.20 1.11 0.88
N LYS A 37 -0.78 1.60 -0.28
CA LYS A 37 -1.46 1.35 -1.55
C LYS A 37 -0.70 0.27 -2.30
N GLY A 38 -1.40 -0.78 -2.72
CA GLY A 38 -0.80 -1.90 -3.45
C GLY A 38 -1.85 -2.80 -4.08
N ASN A 39 -1.39 -3.87 -4.71
CA ASN A 39 -2.27 -4.95 -5.17
C ASN A 39 -2.17 -6.08 -4.15
N TYR A 40 -3.12 -6.14 -3.23
CA TYR A 40 -3.13 -7.12 -2.13
C TYR A 40 -4.07 -8.30 -2.43
N GLY A 41 -4.21 -8.66 -3.70
CA GLY A 41 -4.97 -9.85 -4.08
C GLY A 41 -6.48 -9.71 -3.89
N GLY A 42 -7.03 -8.50 -3.85
CA GLY A 42 -8.47 -8.23 -3.86
C GLY A 42 -9.19 -8.71 -5.14
N GLY A 43 -8.45 -9.16 -6.15
CA GLY A 43 -9.00 -9.82 -7.33
C GLY A 43 -9.34 -11.29 -7.05
N THR A 44 -10.60 -11.65 -7.27
CA THR A 44 -11.11 -13.05 -7.27
C THR A 44 -10.27 -14.02 -8.09
N LEU A 45 -9.51 -13.52 -9.07
CA LEU A 45 -8.69 -14.28 -9.99
C LEU A 45 -7.42 -14.87 -9.34
N ASN A 46 -6.79 -14.20 -8.38
CA ASN A 46 -5.57 -14.71 -7.73
C ASN A 46 -5.87 -15.89 -6.79
N GLN A 47 -7.02 -15.85 -6.10
CA GLN A 47 -7.51 -17.00 -5.33
C GLN A 47 -7.84 -18.19 -6.25
N LEU A 48 -8.47 -17.93 -7.40
CA LEU A 48 -8.74 -18.94 -8.41
C LEU A 48 -7.46 -19.54 -8.97
N GLN A 49 -6.43 -18.75 -9.30
CA GLN A 49 -5.14 -19.26 -9.79
C GLN A 49 -4.43 -20.17 -8.78
N SER A 50 -4.53 -19.89 -7.48
CA SER A 50 -3.90 -20.73 -6.45
C SER A 50 -4.58 -22.10 -6.27
N LEU A 51 -5.89 -22.18 -6.54
CA LEU A 51 -6.72 -23.38 -6.33
C LEU A 51 -6.98 -24.18 -7.62
N THR A 52 -6.89 -23.55 -8.79
CA THR A 52 -7.12 -24.23 -10.07
C THR A 52 -6.07 -25.30 -10.33
N PHE A 53 -4.79 -25.04 -10.08
CA PHE A 53 -3.73 -26.03 -10.32
C PHE A 53 -3.90 -27.34 -9.52
N PRO A 54 -4.11 -27.32 -8.19
CA PRO A 54 -4.33 -28.55 -7.42
C PRO A 54 -5.59 -29.30 -7.81
N ILE A 55 -6.71 -28.58 -8.03
CA ILE A 55 -8.00 -29.20 -8.38
C ILE A 55 -7.93 -29.85 -9.76
N LEU A 56 -7.31 -29.17 -10.73
CA LEU A 56 -7.16 -29.68 -12.09
C LEU A 56 -6.19 -30.85 -12.15
N ALA A 57 -5.08 -30.81 -11.41
CA ALA A 57 -4.16 -31.93 -11.29
C ALA A 57 -4.85 -33.17 -10.66
N ALA A 58 -5.70 -32.96 -9.65
CA ALA A 58 -6.48 -34.03 -9.05
C ALA A 58 -7.50 -34.65 -10.02
N ILE A 59 -8.19 -33.82 -10.82
CA ILE A 59 -9.12 -34.29 -11.87
C ILE A 59 -8.37 -35.08 -12.95
N ALA A 60 -7.24 -34.57 -13.43
CA ALA A 60 -6.42 -35.25 -14.43
C ALA A 60 -5.89 -36.60 -13.90
N GLY A 61 -5.43 -36.64 -12.64
CA GLY A 61 -5.01 -37.88 -11.98
C GLY A 61 -6.15 -38.89 -11.80
N LEU A 62 -7.36 -38.43 -11.49
CA LEU A 62 -8.57 -39.25 -11.42
C LEU A 62 -8.95 -39.84 -12.78
N ILE A 63 -8.95 -39.02 -13.84
CA ILE A 63 -9.24 -39.48 -15.21
C ILE A 63 -8.19 -40.51 -15.65
N PHE A 64 -6.92 -40.28 -15.34
CA PHE A 64 -5.84 -41.23 -15.65
C PHE A 64 -6.01 -42.58 -14.93
N LEU A 65 -6.46 -42.58 -13.67
CA LEU A 65 -6.70 -43.81 -12.91
C LEU A 65 -7.87 -44.66 -13.47
N PHE A 66 -8.84 -44.02 -14.12
CA PHE A 66 -10.01 -44.70 -14.70
C PHE A 66 -9.92 -44.92 -16.21
N ALA A 67 -8.94 -44.33 -16.87
CA ALA A 67 -8.64 -44.54 -18.29
C ALA A 67 -7.96 -45.90 -18.49
N SER A 68 -8.59 -46.78 -19.26
CA SER A 68 -8.08 -48.14 -19.53
C SER A 68 -7.51 -48.30 -20.95
N ASP A 69 -7.61 -47.28 -21.81
CA ASP A 69 -7.29 -47.35 -23.25
C ASP A 69 -6.35 -46.20 -23.72
N ASP A 70 -5.65 -46.45 -24.83
CA ASP A 70 -4.62 -45.55 -25.41
C ASP A 70 -5.22 -44.22 -25.93
N GLU A 71 -6.47 -44.22 -26.42
CA GLU A 71 -7.16 -43.00 -26.87
C GLU A 71 -7.45 -42.01 -25.73
N THR A 72 -7.61 -42.50 -24.50
CA THR A 72 -7.80 -41.64 -23.32
C THR A 72 -6.51 -40.87 -22.97
N ALA A 73 -5.34 -41.39 -23.32
CA ALA A 73 -4.07 -40.70 -23.06
C ALA A 73 -3.93 -39.41 -23.89
N ASP A 74 -4.32 -39.45 -25.17
CA ASP A 74 -4.31 -38.28 -26.05
C ASP A 74 -5.28 -37.18 -25.58
N MET A 75 -6.46 -37.57 -25.09
CA MET A 75 -7.43 -36.63 -24.52
C MET A 75 -6.90 -35.97 -23.25
N ILE A 76 -6.23 -36.74 -22.37
CA ILE A 76 -5.59 -36.21 -21.16
C ILE A 76 -4.46 -35.24 -21.53
N VAL A 77 -3.62 -35.58 -22.52
CA VAL A 77 -2.52 -34.71 -22.98
C VAL A 77 -3.06 -33.41 -23.58
N GLN A 78 -4.12 -33.46 -24.38
CA GLN A 78 -4.76 -32.27 -24.94
C GLN A 78 -5.40 -31.39 -23.85
N PHE A 79 -6.05 -32.00 -22.86
CA PHE A 79 -6.62 -31.28 -21.72
C PHE A 79 -5.51 -30.64 -20.88
N CYS A 80 -4.46 -31.37 -20.53
CA CYS A 80 -3.28 -30.84 -19.86
C CYS A 80 -2.61 -29.71 -20.66
N GLY A 81 -2.52 -29.84 -21.99
CA GLY A 81 -2.00 -28.80 -22.88
C GLY A 81 -2.83 -27.51 -22.84
N LEU A 82 -4.16 -27.62 -22.88
CA LEU A 82 -5.06 -26.47 -22.74
C LEU A 82 -4.88 -25.80 -21.37
N LEU A 83 -4.71 -26.61 -20.31
CA LEU A 83 -4.53 -26.12 -18.94
C LEU A 83 -3.18 -25.44 -18.69
N VAL A 84 -2.12 -25.81 -19.41
CA VAL A 84 -0.82 -25.11 -19.35
C VAL A 84 -0.91 -23.73 -20.01
N VAL A 85 -1.70 -23.59 -21.07
CA VAL A 85 -1.81 -22.35 -21.84
C VAL A 85 -2.81 -21.37 -21.22
N ALA A 86 -3.86 -21.86 -20.55
CA ALA A 86 -4.91 -21.02 -19.98
C ALA A 86 -4.41 -19.95 -18.98
N PRO A 87 -3.49 -20.23 -18.03
CA PRO A 87 -2.92 -19.22 -17.15
C PRO A 87 -2.18 -18.11 -17.91
N VAL A 88 -1.41 -18.47 -18.95
CA VAL A 88 -0.67 -17.50 -19.77
C VAL A 88 -1.65 -16.61 -20.54
N ALA A 89 -2.70 -17.19 -21.12
CA ALA A 89 -3.73 -16.43 -21.83
C ALA A 89 -4.53 -15.50 -20.89
N LEU A 90 -4.81 -15.94 -19.66
CA LEU A 90 -5.46 -15.12 -18.63
C LEU A 90 -4.57 -13.97 -18.18
N SER A 91 -3.28 -14.21 -17.93
CA SER A 91 -2.32 -13.15 -17.57
C SER A 91 -2.19 -12.09 -18.67
N LEU A 92 -2.12 -12.51 -19.95
CA LEU A 92 -2.09 -11.59 -21.09
C LEU A 92 -3.40 -10.81 -21.27
N ALA A 93 -4.54 -11.42 -20.96
CA ALA A 93 -5.84 -10.76 -21.01
C ALA A 93 -5.99 -9.71 -19.90
N GLU A 94 -5.39 -9.93 -18.72
CA GLU A 94 -5.36 -8.92 -17.65
C GLU A 94 -4.42 -7.75 -17.98
N GLU A 95 -3.28 -8.02 -18.61
CA GLU A 95 -2.35 -6.99 -19.08
C GLU A 95 -3.00 -6.07 -20.15
N SER A 96 -4.00 -6.58 -20.88
CA SER A 96 -4.78 -5.81 -21.86
C SER A 96 -5.81 -4.85 -21.24
N LYS A 97 -6.21 -5.07 -19.98
CA LYS A 97 -7.00 -4.10 -19.21
C LYS A 97 -6.00 -3.08 -18.69
N GLY A 98 -5.84 -1.98 -19.41
CA GLY A 98 -4.80 -0.98 -19.17
C GLY A 98 -4.63 -0.53 -17.71
N PRO A 99 -3.57 0.24 -17.40
CA PRO A 99 -3.12 0.56 -16.03
C PRO A 99 -4.15 1.21 -15.09
N GLU A 100 -5.31 1.63 -15.60
CA GLU A 100 -6.44 2.15 -14.82
C GLU A 100 -7.33 1.06 -14.18
N ALA A 101 -7.26 -0.20 -14.66
CA ALA A 101 -8.08 -1.31 -14.15
C ALA A 101 -7.41 -2.11 -13.03
N ALA A 102 -6.13 -1.86 -12.74
CA ALA A 102 -5.45 -2.38 -11.55
C ALA A 102 -5.97 -1.62 -10.32
N GLN A 103 -7.15 -2.04 -9.85
CA GLN A 103 -7.77 -1.55 -8.63
C GLN A 103 -6.77 -1.76 -7.51
N SER A 104 -6.17 -0.66 -7.06
CA SER A 104 -5.12 -0.67 -6.06
C SER A 104 -5.80 -0.48 -4.72
N ASP A 105 -5.78 -1.55 -3.93
CA ASP A 105 -6.31 -1.57 -2.59
C ASP A 105 -5.45 -0.67 -1.69
N ALA A 106 -6.10 -0.07 -0.70
CA ALA A 106 -5.45 0.71 0.34
C ALA A 106 -5.73 0.05 1.68
N VAL A 107 -4.68 -0.31 2.41
CA VAL A 107 -4.78 -1.03 3.68
C VAL A 107 -4.05 -0.29 4.79
N LEU A 108 -4.61 -0.35 6.00
CA LEU A 108 -3.91 0.07 7.21
C LEU A 108 -3.20 -1.14 7.80
N LEU A 109 -1.91 -1.03 8.03
CA LEU A 109 -1.08 -2.09 8.58
C LEU A 109 -0.61 -1.67 9.98
N PRO A 110 -1.32 -2.08 11.04
CA PRO A 110 -0.88 -1.80 12.41
C PRO A 110 0.57 -2.23 12.61
N TYR A 111 1.30 -1.51 13.45
CA TYR A 111 2.75 -1.64 13.68
C TYR A 111 3.63 -1.14 12.54
N ILE A 112 3.35 -1.54 11.30
CA ILE A 112 4.12 -1.08 10.13
C ILE A 112 3.87 0.42 9.88
N ASP A 113 2.62 0.88 10.03
CA ASP A 113 2.21 2.29 9.89
C ASP A 113 2.79 3.23 10.97
N SER A 114 3.48 2.68 11.96
CA SER A 114 4.13 3.43 13.04
C SER A 114 5.61 3.70 12.77
N ALA A 115 6.20 3.05 11.76
CA ALA A 115 7.56 3.32 11.33
C ALA A 115 7.63 4.63 10.54
N ASN A 116 8.65 5.44 10.78
CA ASN A 116 8.81 6.73 10.11
C ASN A 116 9.34 6.57 8.68
N HIS A 117 9.13 7.59 7.85
CA HIS A 117 9.63 7.63 6.49
C HIS A 117 11.12 7.96 6.41
N LEU A 118 11.87 7.17 5.63
CA LEU A 118 13.16 7.56 5.09
C LEU A 118 13.25 7.08 3.64
N GLU A 119 13.47 7.98 2.70
CA GLU A 119 13.48 7.64 1.27
C GLU A 119 14.52 6.56 0.94
N LYS A 120 15.68 6.60 1.60
CA LYS A 120 16.79 5.65 1.44
C LYS A 120 16.62 4.35 2.22
N ALA A 121 15.55 4.19 3.00
CA ALA A 121 15.30 2.95 3.71
C ALA A 121 14.97 1.83 2.73
N GLU A 122 15.73 0.74 2.82
CA GLU A 122 15.57 -0.46 2.00
C GLU A 122 14.49 -1.36 2.60
N SER A 123 13.25 -0.88 2.65
CA SER A 123 12.12 -1.65 3.18
C SER A 123 11.20 -2.13 2.07
N ASN A 124 10.71 -3.36 2.17
CA ASN A 124 9.72 -3.91 1.25
C ASN A 124 8.54 -4.46 2.04
N ILE A 125 7.31 -4.18 1.58
CA ILE A 125 6.08 -4.72 2.19
C ILE A 125 5.42 -5.62 1.16
N GLU A 126 5.33 -6.91 1.47
CA GLU A 126 4.73 -7.91 0.61
C GLU A 126 3.50 -8.52 1.27
N PHE A 127 2.45 -8.77 0.49
CA PHE A 127 1.28 -9.51 0.94
C PHE A 127 1.37 -10.94 0.42
N ASN A 128 1.27 -11.91 1.33
CA ASN A 128 1.19 -13.32 1.00
C ASN A 128 -0.29 -13.73 0.86
N PRO A 129 -0.81 -13.97 -0.36
CA PRO A 129 -2.21 -14.32 -0.54
C PRO A 129 -2.57 -15.73 -0.04
N VAL A 130 -1.58 -16.61 0.16
CA VAL A 130 -1.79 -17.98 0.64
C VAL A 130 -2.02 -18.00 2.15
N THR A 131 -1.21 -17.24 2.90
CA THR A 131 -1.35 -17.16 4.37
C THR A 131 -2.28 -16.03 4.81
N GLY A 132 -2.49 -15.03 3.95
CA GLY A 132 -3.27 -13.83 4.27
C GLY A 132 -2.50 -12.80 5.09
N ASP A 133 -1.16 -12.90 5.13
CA ASP A 133 -0.31 -12.06 5.99
C ASP A 133 0.48 -11.01 5.21
N PHE A 134 0.82 -9.92 5.90
CA PHE A 134 1.76 -8.91 5.42
C PHE A 134 3.15 -9.14 6.04
N THR A 135 4.17 -9.16 5.20
CA THR A 135 5.57 -9.26 5.61
C THR A 135 6.29 -7.94 5.33
N LEU A 136 6.96 -7.41 6.35
CA LEU A 136 7.86 -6.27 6.23
C LEU A 136 9.30 -6.79 6.22
N GLU A 137 9.97 -6.65 5.08
CA GLU A 137 11.39 -6.93 4.93
C GLU A 137 12.21 -5.67 5.20
N ILE A 138 13.25 -5.80 6.03
CA ILE A 138 14.08 -4.70 6.52
C ILE A 138 15.50 -4.87 5.99
N GLY A 139 15.94 -3.94 5.15
CA GLY A 139 17.30 -3.86 4.63
C GLY A 139 18.24 -3.07 5.54
N ARG A 140 19.46 -2.82 5.06
CA ARG A 140 20.55 -2.29 5.89
C ARG A 140 20.32 -0.83 6.32
N ASN A 141 19.65 -0.05 5.48
CA ASN A 141 19.43 1.38 5.67
C ASN A 141 18.13 1.72 6.42
N CYS A 142 17.42 0.71 6.93
CA CYS A 142 16.19 0.92 7.67
C CYS A 142 16.44 1.28 9.14
N GLN A 143 17.60 0.97 9.71
CA GLN A 143 17.90 1.26 11.10
C GLN A 143 18.87 2.45 11.19
N VAL A 144 18.37 3.57 11.71
CA VAL A 144 19.19 4.79 11.89
C VAL A 144 19.44 4.98 13.38
N LYS A 145 20.69 5.28 13.74
CA LYS A 145 21.05 5.69 15.10
C LYS A 145 20.78 7.18 15.25
N GLU A 146 19.93 7.51 16.21
CA GLU A 146 19.60 8.86 16.60
C GLU A 146 20.69 9.43 17.52
N GLU A 147 20.69 10.75 17.74
CA GLU A 147 21.69 11.47 18.55
C GLU A 147 21.75 11.00 20.00
N ASP A 148 20.64 10.48 20.53
CA ASP A 148 20.54 9.93 21.88
C ASP A 148 21.09 8.49 22.00
N GLY A 149 21.66 7.95 20.92
CA GLY A 149 22.22 6.61 20.86
C GLY A 149 21.19 5.50 20.68
N ARG A 150 19.88 5.80 20.65
CA ARG A 150 18.84 4.83 20.31
C ARG A 150 18.82 4.60 18.80
N SER A 151 18.28 3.45 18.40
CA SER A 151 18.07 3.12 17.00
C SER A 151 16.59 3.13 16.69
N GLN A 152 16.22 3.83 15.63
CA GLN A 152 14.86 3.87 15.13
C GLN A 152 14.77 3.12 13.80
N LEU A 153 13.65 2.41 13.62
CA LEU A 153 13.28 1.77 12.38
C LEU A 153 12.55 2.77 11.47
N TYR A 154 13.05 2.89 10.24
CA TYR A 154 12.48 3.66 9.16
C TYR A 154 12.11 2.75 7.99
N ILE A 155 11.05 3.11 7.29
CA ILE A 155 10.61 2.48 6.05
C ILE A 155 10.52 3.53 4.95
N SER A 156 10.61 3.10 3.69
CA SER A 156 10.35 3.97 2.55
C SER A 156 8.86 3.93 2.22
N TYR A 157 8.28 5.12 2.04
CA TYR A 157 6.92 5.28 1.50
C TYR A 157 6.94 5.36 -0.04
N GLY A 158 8.09 5.05 -0.65
CA GLY A 158 8.42 5.31 -2.04
C GLY A 158 9.05 6.70 -2.25
N GLN A 159 9.32 7.03 -3.51
CA GLN A 159 9.79 8.36 -3.90
C GLN A 159 8.64 9.36 -3.77
N LYS A 160 8.76 10.30 -2.83
CA LYS A 160 7.76 11.31 -2.53
C LYS A 160 8.37 12.70 -2.65
N SER A 161 7.67 13.61 -3.32
CA SER A 161 8.11 15.02 -3.36
C SER A 161 7.94 15.68 -2.00
N ASP A 162 8.76 16.68 -1.68
CA ASP A 162 8.63 17.49 -0.46
C ASP A 162 7.22 18.06 -0.28
N ARG A 163 6.57 18.46 -1.38
CA ARG A 163 5.18 18.90 -1.39
C ARG A 163 4.24 17.80 -0.93
N GLU A 164 4.43 16.58 -1.41
CA GLU A 164 3.61 15.43 -1.04
C GLU A 164 3.83 15.04 0.43
N LEU A 165 5.09 15.03 0.88
CA LEU A 165 5.45 14.79 2.28
C LEU A 165 4.81 15.82 3.20
N LEU A 166 4.88 17.10 2.84
CA LEU A 166 4.29 18.17 3.64
C LEU A 166 2.76 18.09 3.68
N LEU A 167 2.10 17.92 2.52
CA LEU A 167 0.64 17.98 2.43
C LEU A 167 -0.05 16.71 2.94
N ASN A 168 0.54 15.54 2.73
CA ASN A 168 -0.08 14.25 3.08
C ASN A 168 0.46 13.66 4.38
N TYR A 169 1.71 13.94 4.75
CA TYR A 169 2.37 13.33 5.91
C TYR A 169 2.79 14.34 6.98
N GLY A 170 2.75 15.65 6.66
CA GLY A 170 2.95 16.72 7.64
C GLY A 170 4.42 16.94 8.04
N PHE A 171 5.39 16.49 7.24
CA PHE A 171 6.82 16.70 7.51
C PHE A 171 7.60 17.04 6.24
N LEU A 172 8.83 17.53 6.40
CA LEU A 172 9.78 17.80 5.32
C LEU A 172 11.13 17.16 5.65
N PRO A 173 11.78 16.46 4.68
CA PRO A 173 13.14 15.97 4.85
C PRO A 173 14.09 17.14 5.15
N GLY A 174 15.01 16.98 6.11
CA GLY A 174 16.02 17.99 6.43
C GLY A 174 15.53 19.22 7.20
N ALA A 175 14.21 19.43 7.33
CA ALA A 175 13.66 20.49 8.19
C ALA A 175 13.95 20.27 9.69
N ASN A 176 14.39 19.07 10.07
CA ASN A 176 14.89 18.75 11.40
C ASN A 176 16.22 19.46 11.74
N GLY A 177 16.91 20.08 10.76
CA GLY A 177 18.22 20.71 10.94
C GLY A 177 18.34 22.16 10.46
N VAL A 178 17.31 22.76 9.83
CA VAL A 178 17.37 24.17 9.43
C VAL A 178 16.93 25.06 10.59
N ASN A 179 17.85 25.32 11.53
CA ASN A 179 17.67 26.24 12.66
C ASN A 179 16.35 26.03 13.41
N ALA A 180 16.01 24.78 13.74
CA ALA A 180 15.29 24.58 14.98
C ALA A 180 16.31 24.86 16.08
N GLU A 181 16.34 26.09 16.60
CA GLU A 181 16.55 26.18 18.02
C GLU A 181 15.50 25.26 18.63
N ASN A 182 15.88 24.02 18.93
CA ASN A 182 15.17 23.15 19.85
C ASN A 182 15.26 23.83 21.21
N THR A 183 14.65 25.01 21.35
CA THR A 183 14.25 25.47 22.67
C THR A 183 13.21 24.47 23.11
N ASP A 184 13.40 23.89 24.30
CA ASP A 184 12.47 22.94 24.88
C ASP A 184 11.02 23.48 25.00
N ASP A 185 10.81 24.77 24.73
CA ASP A 185 9.52 25.47 24.56
C ASP A 185 8.71 25.04 23.30
N ASP A 186 9.33 24.44 22.28
CA ASP A 186 8.64 24.14 20.99
C ASP A 186 7.90 22.79 21.00
N LYS A 187 8.04 21.99 22.08
CA LYS A 187 7.33 20.71 22.25
C LYS A 187 5.82 20.88 22.47
N ASP A 188 5.42 22.06 22.97
CA ASP A 188 4.03 22.43 23.26
C ASP A 188 3.46 23.46 22.27
N ALA A 189 4.21 23.79 21.21
CA ALA A 189 3.73 24.72 20.19
C ALA A 189 2.42 24.19 19.58
N PRO A 190 1.38 25.04 19.41
CA PRO A 190 0.16 24.62 18.75
C PRO A 190 0.48 24.04 17.38
N ARG A 191 -0.09 22.88 17.03
CA ARG A 191 0.14 22.18 15.74
C ARG A 191 0.07 23.11 14.51
N ASP A 192 -0.77 24.15 14.59
CA ASP A 192 -0.90 25.16 13.54
C ASP A 192 0.37 26.03 13.37
N ALA A 193 1.08 26.35 14.45
CA ALA A 193 2.35 27.06 14.40
C ALA A 193 3.43 26.23 13.71
N GLN A 194 3.52 24.94 14.05
CA GLN A 194 4.44 24.00 13.41
C GLN A 194 4.16 23.88 11.90
N ARG A 195 2.89 23.71 11.52
CA ARG A 195 2.47 23.65 10.11
C ARG A 195 2.81 24.93 9.35
N LYS A 196 2.56 26.11 9.94
CA LYS A 196 2.93 27.41 9.34
C LYS A 196 4.43 27.53 9.14
N ARG A 197 5.22 27.07 10.11
CA ARG A 197 6.69 27.07 10.03
C ARG A 197 7.18 26.19 8.88
N LEU A 198 6.71 24.94 8.80
CA LEU A 198 7.07 24.02 7.71
C LEU A 198 6.67 24.58 6.34
N ALA A 199 5.47 25.18 6.23
CA ALA A 199 5.05 25.85 5.00
C ALA A 199 5.98 27.03 4.64
N GLY A 200 6.44 27.81 5.62
CA GLY A 200 7.40 28.89 5.41
C GLY A 200 8.77 28.38 4.93
N ILE A 201 9.26 27.28 5.51
CA ILE A 201 10.49 26.61 5.06
C ILE A 201 10.34 26.15 3.60
N PHE A 202 9.24 25.46 3.29
CA PHE A 202 8.95 24.97 1.95
C PHE A 202 8.95 26.10 0.91
N VAL A 203 8.24 27.20 1.17
CA VAL A 203 8.17 28.36 0.26
C VAL A 203 9.54 29.00 0.07
N ARG A 204 10.34 29.12 1.13
CA ARG A 204 11.69 29.69 1.06
C ARG A 204 12.63 28.83 0.20
N GLU A 205 12.54 27.52 0.33
CA GLU A 205 13.38 26.57 -0.41
C GLU A 205 12.90 26.34 -1.84
N ASN A 206 11.64 26.69 -2.14
CA ASN A 206 11.00 26.51 -3.44
C ASN A 206 10.37 27.82 -3.96
N PRO A 207 11.17 28.88 -4.24
CA PRO A 207 10.66 30.22 -4.56
C PRO A 207 9.95 30.34 -5.92
N ASN A 208 10.04 29.31 -6.77
CA ASN A 208 9.45 29.29 -8.11
C ASN A 208 8.09 28.56 -8.15
N TYR A 209 7.50 28.27 -6.99
CA TYR A 209 6.16 27.70 -6.85
C TYR A 209 5.13 28.74 -6.39
#